data_AF-A0AAD8NTW3-F1
#
_entry.id   AF-A0AAD8NTW3-F1
#
_cell.length_a   1.000
_cell.length_b   1.000
_cell.length_c   1.000
_cell.angle_alpha   90.00
_cell.angle_beta   90.00
_cell.angle_gamma   90.00
#
_symmetry.space_group_name_H-M   'P 1'
#
loop_
_entity.id
_entity.type
_entity.pdbx_description
1 polymer ?
#
loop_
_entity_poly.entity_id
_entity_poly.type
_entity_poly.pdbx_seq_one_letter_code
_entity_poly.pdbx_strand_id
1 'polypeptide(L)'
;MLGNFRQANVVNDTLLYTLKECPITKLEIHECNTSKISDGVVGLGWLKHLCLVRCDNIQSIPNLPGNITSIRALECSSLVTLPCNISDLKSLTHLRFNRCPKLGIEFPHLIMKVKGLTNLAHLTMACCSVRQVPNKIGRLVSLKELDLSGNTFYRLPDTLSNLSQLVDLNIEGCQRLRLLPLLPSNLINIHARLCDSLDVMSSASLRTKVCKDSPFRNRFMIYLSWHMNVPDWCSCQSRGDIISFVAPVHLDNICGIILCVNTLKYFNRHFVPNLHNKTKNTSHPLVTKNAIGPYSLTFSCFRRQYMIVMSYPLDDTTLVVEPGDSLILELPHDQGSITSSALRLIYETDVVNYKLVFQTVTQP
;
A
#
# COMPACT_ATOMS: atom_id res chain seq x y z
N MET A 1 -32.77 18.88 -0.52
CA MET A 1 -31.75 18.11 -1.26
C MET A 1 -30.40 18.33 -0.59
N LEU A 2 -29.83 17.30 0.04
CA LEU A 2 -28.52 17.42 0.71
C LEU A 2 -27.38 17.23 -0.29
N GLY A 3 -26.50 18.22 -0.36
CA GLY A 3 -25.09 17.96 -0.08
C GLY A 3 -24.09 18.02 -1.23
N ASN A 4 -24.45 17.82 -2.51
CA ASN A 4 -23.47 17.80 -3.60
C ASN A 4 -23.71 18.95 -4.59
N PHE A 5 -22.75 19.87 -4.68
CA PHE A 5 -22.72 20.91 -5.69
C PHE A 5 -21.62 20.62 -6.70
N ARG A 6 -22.01 20.51 -7.98
CA ARG A 6 -21.10 20.32 -9.11
C ARG A 6 -21.08 21.59 -9.94
N GLN A 7 -19.91 22.16 -10.14
CA GLN A 7 -19.70 23.35 -10.94
C GLN A 7 -18.73 23.07 -12.08
N ALA A 8 -19.08 23.55 -13.26
CA ALA A 8 -18.16 23.62 -14.39
C ALA A 8 -17.61 25.06 -14.55
N ASN A 9 -16.39 25.17 -15.06
CA ASN A 9 -15.71 26.39 -15.51
C ASN A 9 -15.25 27.41 -14.46
N VAL A 10 -16.13 27.93 -13.59
CA VAL A 10 -15.80 29.10 -12.74
C VAL A 10 -16.37 28.96 -11.33
N VAL A 11 -15.54 29.25 -10.33
CA VAL A 11 -15.95 29.45 -8.93
C VAL A 11 -15.45 30.82 -8.46
N ASN A 12 -16.35 31.80 -8.53
CA ASN A 12 -16.12 33.20 -8.14
C ASN A 12 -16.91 33.57 -6.88
N ASP A 13 -16.66 34.77 -6.34
CA ASP A 13 -17.32 35.25 -5.11
C ASP A 13 -18.84 35.31 -5.24
N THR A 14 -19.37 35.64 -6.42
CA THR A 14 -20.82 35.72 -6.64
C THR A 14 -21.49 34.35 -6.47
N LEU A 15 -20.90 33.30 -7.05
CA LEU A 15 -21.37 31.93 -6.86
C LEU A 15 -21.22 31.49 -5.40
N LEU A 16 -20.08 31.78 -4.77
CA LEU A 16 -19.84 31.36 -3.40
C LEU A 16 -20.77 32.07 -2.40
N TYR A 17 -21.14 33.31 -2.66
CA TYR A 17 -22.10 34.07 -1.86
C TYR A 17 -23.48 33.40 -1.85
N THR A 18 -23.97 32.94 -3.00
CA THR A 18 -25.27 32.24 -3.07
C THR A 18 -25.22 30.86 -2.41
N LEU A 19 -24.07 30.19 -2.46
CA LEU A 19 -23.88 28.86 -1.88
C LEU A 19 -23.61 28.89 -0.37
N LYS A 20 -23.26 30.05 0.21
CA LYS A 20 -22.89 30.17 1.63
C LYS A 20 -24.01 29.80 2.58
N GLU A 21 -25.26 30.07 2.20
CA GLU A 21 -26.47 29.75 2.98
C GLU A 21 -27.03 28.35 2.66
N CYS A 22 -26.41 27.61 1.73
CA CYS A 22 -26.84 26.28 1.32
C CYS A 22 -26.04 25.20 2.07
N PRO A 23 -26.67 24.11 2.55
CA PRO A 23 -26.01 23.00 3.25
C PRO A 23 -25.21 22.09 2.30
N ILE A 24 -24.26 22.67 1.58
CA ILE A 24 -23.40 21.99 0.62
C ILE A 24 -22.25 21.35 1.37
N THR A 25 -22.17 20.03 1.28
CA THR A 25 -21.14 19.22 1.95
C THR A 25 -20.04 18.78 0.99
N LYS A 26 -20.27 18.87 -0.32
CA LYS A 26 -19.32 18.54 -1.36
C LYS A 26 -19.36 19.57 -2.49
N LEU A 27 -18.20 20.09 -2.84
CA LEU A 27 -17.99 20.97 -3.98
C LEU A 27 -17.08 20.24 -4.98
N GLU A 28 -17.61 19.90 -6.15
CA GLU A 28 -16.83 19.37 -7.26
C GLU A 28 -16.71 20.42 -8.36
N ILE A 29 -15.49 20.73 -8.76
CA ILE A 29 -15.17 21.72 -9.79
C ILE A 29 -14.53 20.97 -10.95
N HIS A 30 -15.13 21.09 -12.12
CA HIS A 30 -14.68 20.45 -13.35
C HIS A 30 -14.21 21.50 -14.36
N GLU A 31 -13.07 21.22 -15.00
CA GLU A 31 -12.58 21.96 -16.16
C GLU A 31 -12.53 23.48 -15.88
N CYS A 32 -12.03 23.82 -14.69
CA CYS A 32 -11.96 25.21 -14.25
C CYS A 32 -10.93 25.97 -15.09
N ASN A 33 -11.41 26.96 -15.84
CA ASN A 33 -10.58 27.75 -16.74
C ASN A 33 -9.93 28.95 -16.04
N THR A 34 -10.30 29.26 -14.80
CA THR A 34 -9.69 30.35 -14.03
C THR A 34 -8.35 29.92 -13.42
N SER A 35 -7.45 30.89 -13.21
CA SER A 35 -6.16 30.63 -12.57
C SER A 35 -6.26 30.38 -11.06
N LYS A 36 -7.39 30.76 -10.45
CA LYS A 36 -7.65 30.69 -9.01
C LYS A 36 -9.13 30.38 -8.74
N ILE A 37 -9.36 29.70 -7.64
CA ILE A 37 -10.68 29.60 -7.00
C ILE A 37 -10.76 30.78 -6.02
N SER A 38 -11.92 31.42 -5.90
CA SER A 38 -12.09 32.48 -4.91
C SER A 38 -11.83 31.98 -3.48
N ASP A 39 -11.27 32.86 -2.64
CA ASP A 39 -11.03 32.61 -1.22
C ASP A 39 -12.33 32.50 -0.40
N GLY A 40 -13.48 32.91 -0.95
CA GLY A 40 -14.80 32.79 -0.32
C GLY A 40 -15.22 31.35 0.00
N VAL A 41 -14.53 30.35 -0.56
CA VAL A 41 -14.71 28.92 -0.24
C VAL A 41 -14.56 28.65 1.25
N VAL A 42 -13.71 29.42 1.95
CA VAL A 42 -13.53 29.32 3.40
C VAL A 42 -14.83 29.59 4.18
N GLY A 43 -15.76 30.34 3.59
CA GLY A 43 -17.06 30.68 4.17
C GLY A 43 -18.12 29.58 4.06
N LEU A 44 -17.85 28.50 3.32
CA LEU A 44 -18.80 27.38 3.13
C LEU A 44 -18.81 26.46 4.35
N GLY A 45 -19.50 26.88 5.41
CA GLY A 45 -19.47 26.27 6.74
C GLY A 45 -19.94 24.81 6.84
N TRP A 46 -20.57 24.24 5.80
CA TRP A 46 -20.96 22.82 5.74
C TRP A 46 -20.05 21.96 4.87
N LEU A 47 -19.09 22.56 4.16
CA LEU A 47 -18.27 21.88 3.17
C LEU A 47 -17.32 20.86 3.82
N LYS A 48 -17.48 19.58 3.47
CA LYS A 48 -16.65 18.47 3.93
C LYS A 48 -15.69 17.97 2.85
N HIS A 49 -16.06 18.13 1.57
CA HIS A 49 -15.32 17.55 0.46
C HIS A 49 -15.09 18.58 -0.65
N LEU A 50 -13.84 18.80 -1.02
CA LEU A 50 -13.46 19.56 -2.22
C LEU A 50 -12.86 18.61 -3.25
N CYS A 51 -13.37 18.66 -4.49
CA CYS A 51 -12.85 17.88 -5.60
C CYS A 51 -12.58 18.77 -6.80
N LEU A 52 -11.34 18.80 -7.29
CA LEU A 52 -10.95 19.46 -8.54
C LEU A 52 -10.69 18.40 -9.61
N VAL A 53 -11.27 18.55 -10.78
CA VAL A 53 -11.10 17.62 -11.91
C VAL A 53 -10.76 18.42 -13.15
N ARG A 54 -9.62 18.09 -13.79
CA ARG A 54 -9.17 18.73 -15.05
C ARG A 54 -9.08 20.26 -14.97
N CYS A 55 -8.71 20.79 -13.80
CA CYS A 55 -8.57 22.23 -13.61
C CYS A 55 -7.13 22.66 -13.92
N ASP A 56 -6.83 22.76 -15.21
CA ASP A 56 -5.46 22.91 -15.71
C ASP A 56 -4.83 24.29 -15.49
N ASN A 57 -5.64 25.29 -15.15
CA ASN A 57 -5.17 26.66 -14.88
C ASN A 57 -5.00 26.96 -13.38
N ILE A 58 -5.60 26.16 -12.50
CA ILE A 58 -5.53 26.40 -11.04
C ILE A 58 -4.13 26.09 -10.54
N GLN A 59 -3.48 27.10 -9.95
CA GLN A 59 -2.14 26.97 -9.38
C GLN A 59 -2.13 26.67 -7.89
N SER A 60 -3.18 27.08 -7.17
CA SER A 60 -3.27 26.94 -5.72
C SER A 60 -4.71 26.69 -5.28
N ILE A 61 -4.89 25.80 -4.30
CA ILE A 61 -6.16 25.64 -3.60
C ILE A 61 -6.27 26.76 -2.54
N PRO A 62 -7.38 27.53 -2.49
CA PRO A 62 -7.57 28.61 -1.51
C PRO A 62 -7.81 28.04 -0.11
N ASN A 63 -7.78 28.91 0.91
CA ASN A 63 -8.07 28.49 2.28
C ASN A 63 -9.45 27.81 2.39
N LEU A 64 -9.51 26.76 3.21
CA LEU A 64 -10.70 25.92 3.33
C LEU A 64 -11.31 26.01 4.74
N PRO A 65 -12.61 25.72 4.89
CA PRO A 65 -13.26 25.70 6.19
C PRO A 65 -12.73 24.53 7.05
N GLY A 66 -12.70 24.72 8.37
CA GLY A 66 -12.08 23.76 9.31
C GLY A 66 -12.77 22.40 9.45
N ASN A 67 -13.99 22.26 8.93
CA ASN A 67 -14.77 21.02 8.88
C ASN A 67 -14.48 20.16 7.63
N ILE A 68 -13.59 20.61 6.74
CA ILE A 68 -13.19 19.84 5.56
C ILE A 68 -12.54 18.52 5.99
N THR A 69 -13.02 17.42 5.44
CA THR A 69 -12.52 16.06 5.72
C THR A 69 -11.75 15.48 4.56
N SER A 70 -11.98 15.96 3.33
CA SER A 70 -11.32 15.47 2.14
C SER A 70 -11.01 16.56 1.13
N ILE A 71 -9.78 16.55 0.62
CA ILE A 71 -9.36 17.34 -0.55
C ILE A 71 -8.92 16.35 -1.63
N ARG A 72 -9.47 16.51 -2.83
CA ARG A 72 -9.12 15.71 -4.00
C ARG A 72 -8.79 16.62 -5.19
N ALA A 73 -7.72 16.33 -5.92
CA ALA A 73 -7.49 16.88 -7.24
C ALA A 73 -7.11 15.76 -8.22
N LEU A 74 -7.70 15.79 -9.41
CA LEU A 74 -7.48 14.83 -10.49
C LEU A 74 -7.15 15.59 -11.77
N GLU A 75 -6.06 15.21 -12.43
CA GLU A 75 -5.67 15.77 -13.73
C GLU A 75 -5.55 17.31 -13.67
N CYS A 76 -5.02 17.87 -12.59
CA CYS A 76 -4.82 19.32 -12.45
C CYS A 76 -3.34 19.64 -12.74
N SER A 77 -3.02 19.88 -14.02
CA SER A 77 -1.63 19.97 -14.49
C SER A 77 -0.83 21.15 -13.92
N SER A 78 -1.50 22.25 -13.58
CA SER A 78 -0.84 23.45 -13.04
C SER A 78 -0.86 23.59 -11.53
N LEU A 79 -1.52 22.69 -10.78
CA LEU A 79 -1.63 22.82 -9.33
C LEU A 79 -0.25 22.65 -8.67
N VAL A 80 0.16 23.64 -7.87
CA VAL A 80 1.48 23.70 -7.21
C VAL A 80 1.36 23.64 -5.69
N THR A 81 0.34 24.28 -5.10
CA THR A 81 0.28 24.47 -3.64
C THR A 81 -1.06 24.09 -3.02
N LEU A 82 -0.98 23.62 -1.78
CA LEU A 82 -2.10 23.43 -0.87
C LEU A 82 -2.48 24.75 -0.16
N PRO A 83 -3.67 24.84 0.45
CA PRO A 83 -4.06 26.00 1.25
C PRO A 83 -3.05 26.35 2.33
N CYS A 84 -2.93 27.63 2.64
CA CYS A 84 -2.04 28.11 3.70
C CYS A 84 -2.48 27.59 5.07
N ASN A 85 -3.79 27.47 5.30
CA ASN A 85 -4.35 26.94 6.54
C ASN A 85 -4.42 25.41 6.60
N ILE A 86 -3.74 24.67 5.70
CA ILE A 86 -3.78 23.20 5.66
C ILE A 86 -3.42 22.56 7.01
N SER A 87 -2.50 23.15 7.77
CA SER A 87 -2.08 22.66 9.09
C SER A 87 -3.18 22.73 10.14
N ASP A 88 -4.18 23.60 9.94
CA ASP A 88 -5.23 23.89 10.92
C ASP A 88 -6.48 23.02 10.69
N LEU A 89 -6.53 22.29 9.57
CA LEU A 89 -7.66 21.45 9.16
C LEU A 89 -7.65 20.12 9.92
N LYS A 90 -7.90 20.16 11.24
CA LYS A 90 -7.88 19.00 12.14
C LYS A 90 -8.86 17.88 11.75
N SER A 91 -9.93 18.21 11.01
CA SER A 91 -10.91 17.25 10.51
C SER A 91 -10.45 16.50 9.26
N LEU A 92 -9.33 16.91 8.65
CA LEU A 92 -8.85 16.38 7.39
C LEU A 92 -8.33 14.95 7.56
N THR A 93 -8.97 14.03 6.87
CA THR A 93 -8.65 12.59 6.90
C THR A 93 -8.11 12.10 5.55
N HIS A 94 -8.37 12.85 4.48
CA HIS A 94 -8.07 12.45 3.12
C HIS A 94 -7.42 13.56 2.29
N LEU A 95 -6.23 13.28 1.76
CA LEU A 95 -5.54 14.10 0.77
C LEU A 95 -5.27 13.25 -0.46
N ARG A 96 -5.96 13.52 -1.57
CA ARG A 96 -5.86 12.69 -2.77
C ARG A 96 -5.53 13.49 -4.02
N PHE A 97 -4.32 13.34 -4.51
CA PHE A 97 -3.83 13.98 -5.73
C PHE A 97 -3.46 12.92 -6.75
N ASN A 98 -4.04 13.02 -7.95
CA ASN A 98 -3.76 12.11 -9.06
C ASN A 98 -3.48 12.93 -10.31
N ARG A 99 -2.38 12.63 -11.01
CA ARG A 99 -1.95 13.36 -12.22
C ARG A 99 -1.82 14.88 -11.98
N CYS A 100 -1.18 15.27 -10.88
CA CYS A 100 -0.88 16.65 -10.52
C CYS A 100 0.65 16.87 -10.49
N PRO A 101 1.32 16.98 -11.65
CA PRO A 101 2.78 16.90 -11.76
C PRO A 101 3.52 18.02 -11.03
N LYS A 102 3.05 19.28 -11.11
CA LYS A 102 3.72 20.40 -10.42
C LYS A 102 3.63 20.27 -8.91
N LEU A 103 2.50 19.81 -8.37
CA LEU A 103 2.32 19.55 -6.95
C LEU A 103 3.28 18.48 -6.43
N GLY A 104 3.57 17.45 -7.22
CA GLY A 104 4.50 16.40 -6.78
C GLY A 104 5.97 16.82 -6.83
N ILE A 105 6.35 17.82 -7.63
CA ILE A 105 7.68 18.47 -7.53
C ILE A 105 7.83 19.12 -6.14
N GLU A 106 6.76 19.75 -5.65
CA GLU A 106 6.70 20.41 -4.34
C GLU A 106 6.38 19.46 -3.17
N PHE A 107 6.27 18.16 -3.42
CA PHE A 107 5.89 17.18 -2.41
C PHE A 107 6.76 17.24 -1.13
N PRO A 108 8.09 17.43 -1.19
CA PRO A 108 8.91 17.61 0.01
C PRO A 108 8.46 18.79 0.89
N HIS A 109 8.10 19.92 0.28
CA HIS A 109 7.60 21.10 0.99
C HIS A 109 6.17 20.90 1.50
N LEU A 110 5.33 20.22 0.73
CA LEU A 110 3.96 19.87 1.13
C LEU A 110 3.95 19.04 2.41
N ILE A 111 4.77 17.99 2.50
CA ILE A 111 4.86 17.13 3.69
C ILE A 111 5.27 17.90 4.94
N MET A 112 6.08 18.95 4.81
CA MET A 112 6.44 19.81 5.95
C MET A 112 5.22 20.57 6.51
N LYS A 113 4.30 21.01 5.63
CA LYS A 113 3.08 21.73 6.03
C LYS A 113 2.04 20.82 6.69
N VAL A 114 1.93 19.57 6.23
CA VAL A 114 0.91 18.62 6.73
C VAL A 114 1.34 17.85 7.99
N LYS A 115 2.51 18.16 8.59
CA LYS A 115 3.00 17.53 9.83
C LYS A 115 1.97 17.58 10.98
N GLY A 116 1.17 18.65 11.05
CA GLY A 116 0.17 18.85 12.11
C GLY A 116 -1.12 18.04 11.94
N LEU A 117 -1.30 17.35 10.81
CA LEU A 117 -2.51 16.61 10.51
C LEU A 117 -2.54 15.23 11.18
N THR A 118 -2.84 15.21 12.47
CA THR A 118 -2.87 13.99 13.28
C THR A 118 -4.01 13.03 12.93
N ASN A 119 -4.99 13.44 12.13
CA ASN A 119 -6.11 12.61 11.70
C ASN A 119 -6.02 12.15 10.24
N LEU A 120 -4.94 12.52 9.53
CA LEU A 120 -4.77 12.15 8.13
C LEU A 120 -4.58 10.64 8.01
N ALA A 121 -5.60 9.96 7.49
CA ALA A 121 -5.64 8.51 7.34
C ALA A 121 -5.28 8.05 5.93
N HIS A 122 -5.49 8.90 4.91
CA HIS A 122 -5.26 8.53 3.51
C HIS A 122 -4.51 9.65 2.77
N LEU A 123 -3.37 9.28 2.17
CA LEU A 123 -2.57 10.18 1.35
C LEU A 123 -2.30 9.53 -0.01
N THR A 124 -2.74 10.18 -1.08
CA THR A 124 -2.48 9.78 -2.47
C THR A 124 -1.75 10.89 -3.20
N MET A 125 -0.64 10.55 -3.86
CA MET A 125 0.12 11.37 -4.79
C MET A 125 0.40 10.58 -6.09
N ALA A 126 -0.61 9.94 -6.64
CA ALA A 126 -0.47 9.05 -7.79
C ALA A 126 -0.14 9.82 -9.08
N CYS A 127 0.83 9.35 -9.87
CA CYS A 127 1.24 9.96 -11.13
C CYS A 127 1.54 11.47 -11.02
N CYS A 128 2.07 11.92 -9.88
CA CYS A 128 2.31 13.34 -9.60
C CYS A 128 3.76 13.76 -9.88
N SER A 129 4.57 12.95 -10.55
CA SER A 129 5.99 13.25 -10.80
C SER A 129 6.82 13.48 -9.53
N VAL A 130 6.45 12.87 -8.41
CA VAL A 130 7.20 12.94 -7.15
C VAL A 130 8.60 12.34 -7.37
N ARG A 131 9.63 13.14 -7.07
CA ARG A 131 11.05 12.75 -7.23
C ARG A 131 11.70 12.33 -5.91
N GLN A 132 11.18 12.80 -4.79
CA GLN A 132 11.71 12.52 -3.47
C GLN A 132 10.59 12.45 -2.44
N VAL A 133 10.61 11.42 -1.60
CA VAL A 133 9.74 11.30 -0.43
C VAL A 133 10.56 11.69 0.81
N PRO A 134 10.23 12.77 1.52
CA PRO A 134 11.04 13.26 2.64
C PRO A 134 10.85 12.41 3.90
N ASN A 135 11.87 12.33 4.76
CA ASN A 135 11.81 11.62 6.06
C ASN A 135 10.66 12.08 6.97
N LYS A 136 10.13 13.29 6.75
CA LYS A 136 9.03 13.82 7.55
C LYS A 136 7.71 13.12 7.28
N ILE A 137 7.62 12.29 6.22
CA ILE A 137 6.47 11.42 5.97
C ILE A 137 6.16 10.54 7.18
N GLY A 138 7.19 10.05 7.88
CA GLY A 138 7.06 9.19 9.07
C GLY A 138 6.42 9.85 10.30
N ARG A 139 6.06 11.14 10.21
CA ARG A 139 5.31 11.85 11.26
C ARG A 139 3.80 11.78 11.09
N LEU A 140 3.31 11.26 9.95
CA LEU A 140 1.88 11.06 9.70
C LEU A 140 1.41 9.77 10.38
N VAL A 141 1.50 9.71 11.70
CA VAL A 141 1.36 8.46 12.49
C VAL A 141 -0.01 7.78 12.37
N SER A 142 -1.04 8.52 11.99
CA SER A 142 -2.41 8.01 11.78
C SER A 142 -2.69 7.55 10.35
N LEU A 143 -1.69 7.61 9.47
CA LEU A 143 -1.82 7.24 8.08
C LEU A 143 -2.03 5.72 7.95
N LYS A 144 -3.14 5.34 7.33
CA LYS A 144 -3.54 3.95 7.08
C LYS A 144 -3.27 3.50 5.65
N GLU A 145 -3.40 4.44 4.70
CA GLU A 145 -3.17 4.19 3.29
C GLU A 145 -2.24 5.26 2.69
N LEU A 146 -1.20 4.80 2.01
CA LEU A 146 -0.26 5.65 1.29
C LEU A 146 -0.14 5.18 -0.16
N ASP A 147 -0.59 6.02 -1.09
CA ASP A 147 -0.47 5.77 -2.53
C ASP A 147 0.50 6.77 -3.17
N LEU A 148 1.64 6.26 -3.61
CA LEU A 148 2.72 6.95 -4.31
C LEU A 148 2.95 6.36 -5.70
N SER A 149 1.96 5.65 -6.27
CA SER A 149 2.08 5.01 -7.58
C SER A 149 2.41 5.98 -8.71
N GLY A 150 3.06 5.48 -9.77
CA GLY A 150 3.38 6.22 -11.00
C GLY A 150 4.35 7.38 -10.81
N ASN A 151 5.19 7.35 -9.78
CA ASN A 151 6.17 8.38 -9.50
C ASN A 151 7.60 7.94 -9.86
N THR A 152 8.58 8.84 -9.70
CA THR A 152 9.94 8.65 -10.25
C THR A 152 11.04 8.70 -9.19
N PHE A 153 10.68 8.59 -7.91
CA PHE A 153 11.63 8.52 -6.81
C PHE A 153 12.43 7.20 -6.83
N TYR A 154 13.67 7.24 -6.35
CA TYR A 154 14.60 6.11 -6.36
C TYR A 154 14.66 5.35 -5.03
N ARG A 155 14.21 5.98 -3.94
CA ARG A 155 14.13 5.41 -2.59
C ARG A 155 12.95 5.98 -1.81
N LEU A 156 12.44 5.19 -0.88
CA LEU A 156 11.59 5.65 0.21
C LEU A 156 12.47 5.87 1.46
N PRO A 157 12.10 6.78 2.38
CA PRO A 157 12.88 7.06 3.57
C PRO A 157 12.71 5.97 4.65
N ASP A 158 13.73 5.72 5.46
CA ASP A 158 13.68 4.73 6.55
C ASP A 158 12.61 5.04 7.60
N THR A 159 12.28 6.32 7.79
CA THR A 159 11.21 6.77 8.67
C THR A 159 9.82 6.28 8.25
N LEU A 160 9.67 5.64 7.09
CA LEU A 160 8.42 4.97 6.70
C LEU A 160 8.02 3.90 7.74
N SER A 161 8.99 3.28 8.42
CA SER A 161 8.75 2.34 9.52
C SER A 161 7.95 2.95 10.69
N ASN A 162 7.96 4.27 10.84
CA ASN A 162 7.26 4.97 11.93
C ASN A 162 5.76 5.11 11.69
N LEU A 163 5.27 4.80 10.49
CA LEU A 163 3.84 4.84 10.15
C LEU A 163 3.13 3.62 10.72
N SER A 164 3.03 3.55 12.05
CA SER A 164 2.55 2.36 12.76
C SER A 164 1.11 1.97 12.44
N GLN A 165 0.28 2.87 11.89
CA GLN A 165 -1.08 2.53 11.45
C GLN A 165 -1.19 2.19 9.96
N LEU A 166 -0.08 2.24 9.19
CA LEU A 166 -0.12 2.01 7.75
C LEU A 166 -0.40 0.54 7.45
N VAL A 167 -1.48 0.30 6.71
CA VAL A 167 -1.96 -1.03 6.32
C VAL A 167 -1.71 -1.30 4.84
N ASP A 168 -1.78 -0.27 4.00
CA ASP A 168 -1.64 -0.40 2.55
C ASP A 168 -0.65 0.65 2.00
N LEU A 169 0.35 0.16 1.28
CA LEU A 169 1.33 0.97 0.55
C LEU A 169 1.24 0.66 -0.94
N ASN A 170 0.86 1.65 -1.75
CA ASN A 170 0.92 1.54 -3.20
C ASN A 170 2.11 2.34 -3.76
N ILE A 171 2.98 1.65 -4.48
CA ILE A 171 4.15 2.17 -5.20
C ILE A 171 4.20 1.62 -6.62
N GLU A 172 3.08 1.13 -7.16
CA GLU A 172 3.01 0.58 -8.52
C GLU A 172 3.53 1.59 -9.56
N GLY A 173 4.22 1.13 -10.59
CA GLY A 173 4.75 1.98 -11.64
C GLY A 173 5.88 2.91 -11.19
N CYS A 174 6.43 2.75 -9.98
CA CYS A 174 7.63 3.47 -9.55
C CYS A 174 8.88 2.84 -10.16
N GLN A 175 9.04 2.98 -11.48
CA GLN A 175 10.05 2.29 -12.28
C GLN A 175 11.51 2.53 -11.86
N ARG A 176 11.78 3.63 -11.12
CA ARG A 176 13.12 4.00 -10.63
C ARG A 176 13.41 3.54 -9.20
N LEU A 177 12.39 3.08 -8.47
CA LEU A 177 12.56 2.61 -7.10
C LEU A 177 13.39 1.34 -7.09
N ARG A 178 14.50 1.34 -6.34
CA ARG A 178 15.42 0.20 -6.30
C ARG A 178 15.25 -0.69 -5.09
N LEU A 179 14.96 -0.10 -3.93
CA LEU A 179 14.92 -0.79 -2.65
C LEU A 179 13.74 -0.31 -1.81
N LEU A 180 13.18 -1.22 -1.02
CA LEU A 180 12.27 -0.87 0.06
C LEU A 180 13.07 -0.57 1.35
N PRO A 181 12.65 0.42 2.16
CA PRO A 181 13.23 0.72 3.47
C PRO A 181 12.66 -0.23 4.53
N LEU A 182 13.05 -0.08 5.79
CA LEU A 182 12.29 -0.69 6.89
C LEU A 182 10.81 -0.28 6.78
N LEU A 183 9.94 -1.27 6.73
CA LEU A 183 8.50 -1.07 6.52
C LEU A 183 7.77 -1.08 7.87
N PRO A 184 6.63 -0.39 8.02
CA PRO A 184 5.89 -0.30 9.28
C PRO A 184 5.21 -1.61 9.73
N SER A 185 5.11 -1.81 11.05
CA SER A 185 4.64 -3.04 11.75
C SER A 185 3.29 -3.60 11.29
N ASN A 186 2.33 -2.72 11.02
CA ASN A 186 0.97 -3.10 10.65
C ASN A 186 0.73 -3.16 9.13
N LEU A 187 1.78 -3.06 8.32
CA LEU A 187 1.66 -3.08 6.87
C LEU A 187 1.25 -4.47 6.38
N ILE A 188 0.09 -4.53 5.71
CA ILE A 188 -0.47 -5.75 5.16
C ILE A 188 -0.19 -5.85 3.66
N ASN A 189 -0.40 -4.78 2.89
CA ASN A 189 -0.24 -4.85 1.43
C ASN A 189 0.80 -3.87 0.91
N ILE A 190 1.61 -4.36 -0.02
CA ILE A 190 2.57 -3.57 -0.81
C ILE A 190 2.29 -3.81 -2.28
N HIS A 191 1.76 -2.81 -2.96
CA HIS A 191 1.52 -2.88 -4.39
C HIS A 191 2.72 -2.30 -5.13
N ALA A 192 3.51 -3.15 -5.78
CA ALA A 192 4.78 -2.79 -6.43
C ALA A 192 4.89 -3.37 -7.85
N ARG A 193 3.76 -3.56 -8.53
CA ARG A 193 3.71 -3.91 -9.95
C ARG A 193 4.34 -2.82 -10.80
N LEU A 194 4.94 -3.18 -11.92
CA LEU A 194 5.61 -2.26 -12.85
C LEU A 194 6.75 -1.46 -12.19
N CYS A 195 7.32 -1.98 -11.10
CA CYS A 195 8.54 -1.47 -10.49
C CYS A 195 9.74 -2.29 -10.98
N ASP A 196 10.08 -2.16 -12.26
CA ASP A 196 11.02 -3.09 -12.90
C ASP A 196 12.47 -2.98 -12.35
N SER A 197 12.82 -1.86 -11.74
CA SER A 197 14.11 -1.69 -11.04
C SER A 197 14.10 -2.13 -9.58
N LEU A 198 12.95 -2.52 -9.03
CA LEU A 198 12.83 -2.85 -7.61
C LEU A 198 13.45 -4.22 -7.36
N ASP A 199 14.59 -4.19 -6.69
CA ASP A 199 15.23 -5.40 -6.20
C ASP A 199 14.59 -5.83 -4.88
N VAL A 200 13.47 -6.52 -5.03
CA VAL A 200 12.76 -7.15 -3.91
C VAL A 200 13.66 -8.21 -3.26
N MET A 201 14.56 -8.84 -4.03
CA MET A 201 15.43 -9.94 -3.63
C MET A 201 16.60 -9.49 -2.75
N SER A 202 17.07 -8.25 -2.89
CA SER A 202 18.06 -7.66 -1.98
C SER A 202 17.48 -6.76 -0.89
N SER A 203 16.18 -6.44 -0.96
CA SER A 203 15.55 -5.51 -0.04
C SER A 203 15.69 -5.96 1.42
N ALA A 204 16.26 -5.09 2.26
CA ALA A 204 16.36 -5.32 3.69
C ALA A 204 15.00 -5.56 4.35
N SER A 205 13.91 -5.11 3.72
CA SER A 205 12.54 -5.18 4.24
C SER A 205 11.92 -6.57 4.18
N LEU A 206 12.14 -7.31 3.08
CA LEU A 206 11.79 -8.73 3.04
C LEU A 206 12.69 -9.52 3.96
N ARG A 207 13.93 -9.04 4.13
CA ARG A 207 14.81 -9.62 5.12
C ARG A 207 14.21 -9.44 6.52
N THR A 208 13.83 -8.25 6.93
CA THR A 208 13.55 -7.93 8.34
C THR A 208 12.30 -8.49 9.02
N LYS A 209 11.53 -9.41 8.41
CA LYS A 209 10.09 -9.50 8.71
C LYS A 209 9.49 -10.83 9.12
N VAL A 210 10.27 -11.88 9.35
CA VAL A 210 9.69 -13.15 9.76
C VAL A 210 10.41 -13.66 11.00
N CYS A 211 9.98 -13.20 12.18
CA CYS A 211 10.44 -13.79 13.44
C CYS A 211 9.47 -13.50 14.58
N LYS A 212 9.42 -14.43 15.53
CA LYS A 212 8.56 -14.46 16.73
C LYS A 212 8.70 -13.22 17.64
N ASP A 213 9.87 -12.57 17.62
CA ASP A 213 10.16 -11.32 18.37
C ASP A 213 10.13 -10.04 17.52
N SER A 214 9.81 -10.14 16.22
CA SER A 214 9.62 -8.95 15.40
C SER A 214 8.24 -8.35 15.70
N PRO A 215 8.05 -7.02 15.68
CA PRO A 215 6.75 -6.38 15.90
C PRO A 215 5.69 -6.69 14.82
N PHE A 216 5.94 -7.66 13.93
CA PHE A 216 5.10 -8.05 12.79
C PHE A 216 4.51 -9.44 13.01
N ARG A 217 3.49 -9.55 13.86
CA ARG A 217 2.64 -10.76 14.00
C ARG A 217 1.66 -10.96 12.82
N ASN A 218 1.77 -10.16 11.77
CA ASN A 218 0.74 -10.01 10.75
C ASN A 218 1.24 -10.51 9.39
N ARG A 219 0.35 -11.21 8.67
CA ARG A 219 0.54 -11.54 7.25
C ARG A 219 0.79 -10.26 6.46
N PHE A 220 1.75 -10.30 5.54
CA PHE A 220 1.88 -9.30 4.50
C PHE A 220 1.85 -9.93 3.10
N MET A 221 1.46 -9.12 2.12
CA MET A 221 1.36 -9.46 0.70
C MET A 221 2.08 -8.38 -0.12
N ILE A 222 2.96 -8.81 -1.02
CA ILE A 222 3.62 -7.95 -1.99
C ILE A 222 3.17 -8.36 -3.39
N TYR A 223 2.62 -7.41 -4.14
CA TYR A 223 2.16 -7.61 -5.51
C TYR A 223 3.22 -7.09 -6.47
N LEU A 224 3.79 -7.99 -7.27
CA LEU A 224 4.89 -7.74 -8.19
C LEU A 224 4.48 -8.04 -9.63
N SER A 225 5.28 -7.56 -10.58
CA SER A 225 5.12 -7.88 -11.99
C SER A 225 5.35 -9.37 -12.26
N TRP A 226 4.56 -9.96 -13.17
CA TRP A 226 4.61 -11.39 -13.49
C TRP A 226 5.86 -11.87 -14.23
N HIS A 227 6.55 -10.98 -14.95
CA HIS A 227 7.80 -11.33 -15.63
C HIS A 227 8.97 -11.57 -14.68
N MET A 228 8.78 -11.39 -13.38
CA MET A 228 9.74 -11.87 -12.39
C MET A 228 9.65 -13.40 -12.32
N ASN A 229 10.77 -14.09 -12.52
CA ASN A 229 10.83 -15.53 -12.25
C ASN A 229 10.58 -15.78 -10.76
N VAL A 230 10.00 -16.94 -10.43
CA VAL A 230 9.97 -17.42 -9.05
C VAL A 230 11.39 -17.29 -8.47
N PRO A 231 11.56 -16.68 -7.29
CA PRO A 231 12.90 -16.47 -6.78
C PRO A 231 13.65 -17.78 -6.54
N ASP A 232 14.93 -17.82 -6.93
CA ASP A 232 15.78 -19.02 -6.81
C ASP A 232 16.01 -19.46 -5.35
N TRP A 233 15.71 -18.59 -4.39
CA TRP A 233 15.78 -18.88 -2.98
C TRP A 233 14.57 -19.69 -2.45
N CYS A 234 13.52 -19.90 -3.24
CA CYS A 234 12.42 -20.78 -2.89
C CYS A 234 12.87 -22.25 -2.94
N SER A 235 12.71 -22.96 -1.83
CA SER A 235 13.13 -24.35 -1.64
C SER A 235 12.26 -25.35 -2.42
N CYS A 236 10.99 -25.02 -2.66
CA CYS A 236 10.06 -25.91 -3.36
C CYS A 236 9.30 -25.10 -4.41
N GLN A 237 9.19 -25.64 -5.62
CA GLN A 237 8.48 -25.01 -6.73
C GLN A 237 7.50 -26.02 -7.35
N SER A 238 6.34 -25.54 -7.77
CA SER A 238 5.32 -26.36 -8.42
C SER A 238 4.63 -25.60 -9.54
N ARG A 239 4.13 -26.35 -10.52
CA ARG A 239 3.19 -25.83 -11.52
C ARG A 239 1.78 -25.96 -10.94
N GLY A 240 1.06 -24.85 -10.86
CA GLY A 240 -0.28 -24.81 -10.29
C GLY A 240 -0.34 -24.46 -8.80
N ASP A 241 -1.39 -24.90 -8.14
CA ASP A 241 -1.89 -24.49 -6.83
C ASP A 241 -1.54 -25.46 -5.69
N ILE A 242 -0.81 -26.53 -5.98
CA ILE A 242 -0.41 -27.54 -4.98
C ILE A 242 1.12 -27.58 -4.91
N ILE A 243 1.68 -27.37 -3.72
CA ILE A 243 3.11 -27.54 -3.46
C ILE A 243 3.30 -28.74 -2.54
N SER A 244 4.01 -29.76 -3.01
CA SER A 244 4.37 -30.93 -2.20
C SER A 244 5.82 -30.84 -1.77
N PHE A 245 6.10 -31.11 -0.49
CA PHE A 245 7.46 -31.12 0.05
C PHE A 245 7.57 -32.06 1.24
N VAL A 246 8.80 -32.48 1.55
CA VAL A 246 9.09 -33.27 2.75
C VAL A 246 9.59 -32.33 3.83
N ALA A 247 9.06 -32.51 5.04
CA ALA A 247 9.45 -31.71 6.18
C ALA A 247 10.94 -31.96 6.49
N PRO A 248 11.77 -30.91 6.53
CA PRO A 248 13.23 -31.04 6.63
C PRO A 248 13.68 -31.56 8.00
N VAL A 249 14.86 -32.15 8.06
CA VAL A 249 15.34 -32.91 9.23
C VAL A 249 15.47 -32.06 10.52
N HIS A 250 15.53 -30.74 10.40
CA HIS A 250 15.64 -29.79 11.51
C HIS A 250 14.41 -28.88 11.60
N LEU A 251 13.30 -29.40 12.14
CA LEU A 251 12.02 -28.70 12.21
C LEU A 251 11.83 -27.76 13.41
N ASP A 252 12.62 -27.92 14.46
CA ASP A 252 12.40 -27.23 15.75
C ASP A 252 12.48 -25.69 15.66
N ASN A 253 12.97 -25.17 14.54
CA ASN A 253 13.28 -23.76 14.37
C ASN A 253 12.45 -23.07 13.28
N ILE A 254 11.37 -23.66 12.73
CA ILE A 254 10.57 -22.96 11.71
C ILE A 254 9.71 -21.87 12.37
N CYS A 255 9.84 -20.62 11.92
CA CYS A 255 9.07 -19.48 12.43
C CYS A 255 8.13 -18.87 11.38
N GLY A 256 8.17 -19.34 10.13
CA GLY A 256 7.22 -18.91 9.12
C GLY A 256 7.40 -19.54 7.75
N ILE A 257 6.52 -19.13 6.85
CA ILE A 257 6.46 -19.56 5.46
C ILE A 257 6.41 -18.32 4.56
N ILE A 258 7.28 -18.27 3.54
CA ILE A 258 7.07 -17.38 2.38
C ILE A 258 6.53 -18.20 1.22
N LEU A 259 5.44 -17.70 0.64
CA LEU A 259 4.77 -18.26 -0.51
C LEU A 259 4.83 -17.26 -1.68
N CYS A 260 5.37 -17.67 -2.81
CA CYS A 260 5.37 -16.94 -4.07
C CYS A 260 4.35 -17.58 -5.02
N VAL A 261 3.39 -16.81 -5.54
CA VAL A 261 2.33 -17.32 -6.42
C VAL A 261 2.23 -16.46 -7.66
N ASN A 262 2.35 -17.08 -8.83
CA ASN A 262 2.07 -16.44 -10.10
C ASN A 262 0.62 -16.70 -10.50
N THR A 263 -0.17 -15.65 -10.63
CA THR A 263 -1.61 -15.76 -10.86
C THR A 263 -2.15 -14.77 -11.91
N LEU A 264 -3.24 -15.16 -12.54
CA LEU A 264 -4.06 -14.36 -13.45
C LEU A 264 -5.09 -13.48 -12.70
N LYS A 265 -5.42 -13.82 -11.44
CA LYS A 265 -6.51 -13.22 -10.64
C LYS A 265 -6.09 -12.66 -9.29
N TYR A 266 -6.67 -11.51 -8.93
CA TYR A 266 -6.16 -10.66 -7.86
C TYR A 266 -6.69 -11.25 -6.58
N PHE A 267 -5.81 -11.83 -5.78
CA PHE A 267 -6.24 -12.42 -4.54
C PHE A 267 -6.48 -11.32 -3.50
N ASN A 268 -7.64 -11.41 -2.85
CA ASN A 268 -7.95 -10.57 -1.71
C ASN A 268 -7.32 -11.14 -0.44
N ARG A 269 -7.46 -10.41 0.67
CA ARG A 269 -6.96 -10.80 2.01
C ARG A 269 -7.50 -12.15 2.54
N HIS A 270 -8.47 -12.76 1.86
CA HIS A 270 -9.04 -14.08 2.16
C HIS A 270 -8.28 -15.27 1.53
N PHE A 271 -7.12 -15.04 0.92
CA PHE A 271 -6.28 -16.14 0.42
C PHE A 271 -5.66 -16.90 1.60
N VAL A 272 -6.23 -18.03 2.02
CA VAL A 272 -5.74 -18.83 3.15
C VAL A 272 -5.31 -20.21 2.64
N PRO A 273 -4.00 -20.44 2.44
CA PRO A 273 -3.46 -21.76 2.13
C PRO A 273 -3.76 -22.75 3.26
N ASN A 274 -3.93 -24.01 2.89
CA ASN A 274 -4.10 -25.11 3.83
C ASN A 274 -2.87 -26.00 3.80
N LEU A 275 -2.24 -26.21 4.96
CA LEU A 275 -1.10 -27.11 5.10
C LEU A 275 -1.62 -28.48 5.56
N HIS A 276 -1.53 -29.47 4.69
CA HIS A 276 -1.88 -30.86 4.94
C HIS A 276 -0.63 -31.66 5.28
N ASN A 277 -0.64 -32.32 6.43
CA ASN A 277 0.35 -33.34 6.77
C ASN A 277 -0.21 -34.71 6.38
N LYS A 278 0.28 -35.27 5.27
CA LYS A 278 -0.17 -36.56 4.75
C LYS A 278 0.24 -37.72 5.65
N THR A 279 1.41 -37.65 6.27
CA THR A 279 1.91 -38.70 7.16
C THR A 279 1.01 -38.85 8.39
N LYS A 280 0.57 -37.72 8.96
CA LYS A 280 -0.25 -37.69 10.18
C LYS A 280 -1.75 -37.52 9.93
N ASN A 281 -2.15 -37.35 8.67
CA ASN A 281 -3.51 -37.08 8.24
C ASN A 281 -4.15 -35.87 8.97
N THR A 282 -3.38 -34.79 9.15
CA THR A 282 -3.85 -33.52 9.74
C THR A 282 -3.89 -32.40 8.71
N SER A 283 -4.72 -31.40 8.94
CA SER A 283 -4.87 -30.24 8.05
C SER A 283 -4.94 -28.97 8.88
N HIS A 284 -4.14 -27.98 8.49
CA HIS A 284 -3.96 -26.74 9.24
C HIS A 284 -4.09 -25.53 8.31
N PRO A 285 -5.21 -24.79 8.37
CA PRO A 285 -5.36 -23.58 7.57
C PRO A 285 -4.43 -22.48 8.12
N LEU A 286 -3.65 -21.84 7.25
CA LEU A 286 -2.70 -20.79 7.63
C LEU A 286 -3.40 -19.44 7.90
N VAL A 287 -4.31 -19.42 8.87
CA VAL A 287 -5.11 -18.24 9.25
C VAL A 287 -4.25 -17.26 10.04
N THR A 288 -4.38 -15.96 9.76
CA THR A 288 -3.72 -14.90 10.55
C THR A 288 -4.76 -14.00 11.22
N LYS A 289 -4.45 -13.52 12.44
CA LYS A 289 -5.37 -12.79 13.35
C LYS A 289 -6.01 -11.52 12.77
N ASN A 290 -5.47 -10.95 11.69
CA ASN A 290 -5.92 -9.66 11.10
C ASN A 290 -6.60 -9.77 9.73
N ALA A 291 -7.47 -10.77 9.53
CA ALA A 291 -8.27 -10.92 8.30
C ALA A 291 -9.51 -9.99 8.21
N ILE A 292 -9.61 -8.94 9.04
CA ILE A 292 -10.83 -8.11 9.16
C ILE A 292 -10.56 -6.67 8.71
N GLY A 293 -11.20 -6.25 7.61
CA GLY A 293 -11.29 -4.85 7.17
C GLY A 293 -11.55 -4.69 5.67
N PRO A 294 -12.62 -3.97 5.23
CA PRO A 294 -13.00 -3.89 3.83
C PRO A 294 -12.32 -2.70 3.16
N TYR A 295 -11.10 -2.84 2.66
CA TYR A 295 -10.53 -1.87 1.72
C TYR A 295 -9.72 -2.59 0.65
N SER A 296 -10.44 -3.03 -0.38
CA SER A 296 -9.86 -3.28 -1.70
C SER A 296 -9.78 -1.92 -2.39
N LEU A 297 -8.60 -1.30 -2.39
CA LEU A 297 -8.32 -0.34 -3.45
C LEU A 297 -8.20 -1.16 -4.73
N THR A 298 -9.25 -1.10 -5.55
CA THR A 298 -9.18 -1.53 -6.94
C THR A 298 -8.25 -0.55 -7.66
N PHE A 299 -6.95 -0.81 -7.60
CA PHE A 299 -5.95 -0.13 -8.42
C PHE A 299 -6.10 -0.62 -9.87
N SER A 300 -7.15 -0.10 -10.50
CA SER A 300 -7.51 -0.36 -11.88
C SER A 300 -6.60 0.44 -12.80
N CYS A 301 -5.57 -0.23 -13.33
CA CYS A 301 -5.01 0.14 -14.63
C CYS A 301 -4.44 -1.03 -15.42
N PHE A 302 -4.20 -2.20 -14.82
CA PHE A 302 -3.56 -3.30 -15.55
C PHE A 302 -4.27 -4.63 -15.30
N ARG A 303 -5.08 -5.07 -16.29
CA ARG A 303 -5.47 -6.47 -16.45
C ARG A 303 -4.26 -7.24 -17.01
N ARG A 304 -3.33 -7.61 -16.15
CA ARG A 304 -2.20 -8.50 -16.49
C ARG A 304 -1.83 -9.34 -15.28
N GLN A 305 -1.22 -10.49 -15.53
CA GLN A 305 -0.72 -11.43 -14.52
C GLN A 305 0.17 -10.74 -13.48
N TYR A 306 0.28 -11.32 -12.29
CA TYR A 306 1.18 -10.85 -11.22
C TYR A 306 1.78 -12.02 -10.44
N MET A 307 2.93 -11.73 -9.85
CA MET A 307 3.49 -12.52 -8.77
C MET A 307 3.06 -11.92 -7.44
N ILE A 308 2.58 -12.74 -6.53
CA ILE A 308 2.25 -12.34 -5.16
C ILE A 308 3.22 -13.06 -4.23
N VAL A 309 3.95 -12.29 -3.42
CA VAL A 309 4.79 -12.81 -2.34
C VAL A 309 4.03 -12.62 -1.04
N MET A 310 3.75 -13.70 -0.34
CA MET A 310 3.00 -13.71 0.92
C MET A 310 3.86 -14.28 2.02
N SER A 311 3.77 -13.69 3.21
CA SER A 311 4.42 -14.19 4.42
C SER A 311 3.40 -14.65 5.44
N TYR A 312 3.57 -15.86 5.94
CA TYR A 312 2.76 -16.49 6.97
C TYR A 312 3.64 -16.76 8.18
N PRO A 313 3.62 -15.91 9.21
CA PRO A 313 4.28 -16.23 10.47
C PRO A 313 3.61 -17.47 11.09
N LEU A 314 4.41 -18.42 11.56
CA LEU A 314 3.95 -19.62 12.25
C LEU A 314 4.12 -19.40 13.76
N ASP A 315 3.10 -18.81 14.39
CA ASP A 315 2.99 -18.70 15.85
C ASP A 315 2.05 -19.77 16.43
N ASP A 316 1.66 -20.75 15.61
CA ASP A 316 0.65 -21.74 15.96
C ASP A 316 1.28 -22.97 16.60
N THR A 317 1.16 -23.06 17.93
CA THR A 317 1.61 -24.22 18.71
C THR A 317 0.82 -25.50 18.41
N THR A 318 -0.24 -25.43 17.59
CA THR A 318 -1.07 -26.58 17.20
C THR A 318 -0.60 -27.26 15.90
N LEU A 319 0.29 -26.62 15.14
CA LEU A 319 0.90 -27.25 13.97
C LEU A 319 1.99 -28.23 14.41
N VAL A 320 1.70 -29.53 14.34
CA VAL A 320 2.65 -30.59 14.69
C VAL A 320 3.21 -31.20 13.40
N VAL A 321 4.48 -30.90 13.10
CA VAL A 321 5.20 -31.44 11.95
C VAL A 321 6.52 -32.02 12.45
N GLU A 322 6.82 -33.26 12.06
CA GLU A 322 8.07 -33.96 12.39
C GLU A 322 8.98 -34.11 11.18
N PRO A 323 10.31 -34.19 11.39
CA PRO A 323 11.28 -34.56 10.36
C PRO A 323 10.82 -35.73 9.50
N GLY A 324 10.77 -35.54 8.18
CA GLY A 324 10.37 -36.56 7.22
C GLY A 324 8.86 -36.64 6.93
N ASP A 325 8.02 -35.84 7.60
CA ASP A 325 6.60 -35.77 7.26
C ASP A 325 6.36 -35.33 5.81
N SER A 326 5.44 -35.99 5.11
CA SER A 326 5.02 -35.59 3.76
C SER A 326 3.99 -34.48 3.87
N LEU A 327 4.32 -33.29 3.39
CA LEU A 327 3.49 -32.10 3.48
C LEU A 327 2.97 -31.67 2.12
N ILE A 328 1.73 -31.20 2.10
CA ILE A 328 1.11 -30.53 0.96
C ILE A 328 0.60 -29.18 1.40
N LEU A 329 1.05 -28.13 0.72
CA LEU A 329 0.43 -26.82 0.80
C LEU A 329 -0.54 -26.68 -0.36
N GLU A 330 -1.83 -26.67 -0.05
CA GLU A 330 -2.91 -26.44 -1.01
C GLU A 330 -3.30 -24.97 -0.98
N LEU A 331 -3.23 -24.32 -2.14
CA LEU A 331 -3.66 -22.93 -2.30
C LEU A 331 -5.16 -22.89 -2.62
N PRO A 332 -5.91 -21.88 -2.14
CA PRO A 332 -7.34 -21.76 -2.43
C PRO A 332 -7.61 -21.83 -3.94
N HIS A 333 -8.35 -22.86 -4.35
CA HIS A 333 -8.60 -23.16 -5.74
C HIS A 333 -9.52 -22.10 -6.37
N ASP A 334 -8.96 -21.19 -7.18
CA ASP A 334 -9.72 -20.25 -8.01
C ASP A 334 -9.51 -20.56 -9.50
N GLN A 335 -10.19 -21.62 -9.97
CA GLN A 335 -10.41 -21.95 -11.39
C GLN A 335 -9.18 -21.79 -12.31
N GLY A 336 -8.04 -22.38 -11.96
CA GLY A 336 -6.85 -22.39 -12.82
C GLY A 336 -6.16 -21.02 -12.98
N SER A 337 -6.45 -20.06 -12.09
CA SER A 337 -5.78 -18.75 -12.12
C SER A 337 -4.32 -18.81 -11.67
N ILE A 338 -3.95 -19.78 -10.85
CA ILE A 338 -2.57 -19.99 -10.38
C ILE A 338 -1.79 -20.79 -11.43
N THR A 339 -0.77 -20.15 -11.99
CA THR A 339 0.08 -20.74 -13.05
C THR A 339 1.29 -21.46 -12.48
N SER A 340 1.90 -20.92 -11.42
CA SER A 340 2.98 -21.54 -10.69
C SER A 340 3.01 -21.04 -9.26
N SER A 341 3.57 -21.84 -8.37
CA SER A 341 3.68 -21.51 -6.95
C SER A 341 5.00 -22.02 -6.39
N ALA A 342 5.51 -21.36 -5.37
CA ALA A 342 6.78 -21.70 -4.75
C ALA A 342 6.83 -21.31 -3.28
N LEU A 343 7.58 -22.07 -2.52
CA LEU A 343 7.63 -22.03 -1.07
C LEU A 343 9.06 -21.85 -0.58
N ARG A 344 9.23 -21.05 0.47
CA ARG A 344 10.39 -21.11 1.35
C ARG A 344 9.93 -21.25 2.80
N LEU A 345 10.49 -22.23 3.48
CA LEU A 345 10.43 -22.33 4.93
C LEU A 345 11.42 -21.35 5.54
N ILE A 346 11.02 -20.72 6.64
CA ILE A 346 11.86 -19.76 7.35
C ILE A 346 12.23 -20.33 8.69
N TYR A 347 13.54 -20.40 8.94
CA TYR A 347 14.09 -20.86 10.20
C TYR A 347 14.47 -19.66 11.10
N GLU A 348 14.46 -19.86 12.41
CA GLU A 348 14.95 -18.86 13.39
C GLU A 348 16.40 -18.47 13.11
N THR A 349 17.23 -19.40 12.62
CA THR A 349 18.62 -19.16 12.22
C THR A 349 18.76 -18.34 10.93
N ASP A 350 17.74 -18.30 10.08
CA ASP A 350 17.72 -17.36 8.96
C ASP A 350 17.61 -15.92 9.48
N VAL A 351 17.32 -15.69 10.77
CA VAL A 351 17.07 -14.36 11.32
C VAL A 351 18.18 -13.88 12.24
N VAL A 352 18.88 -12.84 11.80
CA VAL A 352 19.95 -12.15 12.54
C VAL A 352 19.57 -10.69 12.73
N ASN A 353 19.54 -10.18 13.97
CA ASN A 353 19.21 -8.78 14.29
C ASN A 353 17.86 -8.32 13.71
N TYR A 354 16.83 -9.16 13.79
CA TYR A 354 15.53 -8.92 13.15
C TYR A 354 15.66 -8.75 11.62
N LYS A 355 16.63 -9.42 10.98
CA LYS A 355 16.87 -9.49 9.54
C LYS A 355 17.00 -10.93 9.08
N LEU A 356 16.17 -11.38 8.15
CA LEU A 356 16.33 -12.61 7.39
C LEU A 356 17.59 -12.47 6.54
N VAL A 357 18.65 -13.08 6.99
CA VAL A 357 19.85 -13.27 6.21
C VAL A 357 19.71 -14.66 5.60
N PHE A 358 19.27 -14.71 4.33
CA PHE A 358 19.28 -15.96 3.59
C PHE A 358 20.74 -16.39 3.42
N GLN A 359 21.16 -17.41 4.17
CA GLN A 359 22.39 -18.11 3.86
C GLN A 359 22.19 -18.75 2.48
N THR A 360 23.16 -18.56 1.58
CA THR A 360 23.18 -19.28 0.30
C THR A 360 23.07 -20.75 0.62
N VAL A 361 21.98 -21.38 0.19
CA VAL A 361 21.75 -22.81 0.37
C VAL A 361 22.84 -23.52 -0.43
N THR A 362 23.93 -23.91 0.23
CA THR A 362 24.72 -25.04 -0.23
C THR A 362 23.82 -26.25 -0.03
N GLN A 363 23.22 -26.73 -1.13
CA GLN A 363 22.62 -28.06 -1.12
C GLN A 363 23.69 -29.06 -0.67
N PRO A 364 23.35 -30.04 0.19
CA PRO A 364 24.22 -31.19 0.42
C PRO A 364 24.38 -32.04 -0.84
#